data_AF-A0A9X0WGL1-F1
#
_entry.id   AF-A0A9X0WGL1-F1
#
_cell.length_a   1.000
_cell.length_b   1.000
_cell.length_c   1.000
_cell.angle_alpha   90.00
_cell.angle_beta   90.00
_cell.angle_gamma   90.00
#
_symmetry.space_group_name_H-M   'P 1'
#
loop_
_entity.id
_entity.type
_entity.pdbx_description
1 polymer ?
#
loop_
_entity_poly.entity_id
_entity_poly.type
_entity_poly.pdbx_seq_one_letter_code
_entity_poly.pdbx_strand_id
1 'polypeptide(L)' 'MSEIAKPKNPEDDWKVWLVLNPAVWLMPILFAVLIIALVLHAVVFQMGFGWA' A
#
# COMPACT_ATOMS: atom_id res chain seq x y z
N MET A 1 -13.62 -30.10 -9.92
CA MET A 1 -13.21 -28.79 -9.37
C MET A 1 -12.48 -29.08 -8.08
N SER A 2 -11.21 -28.68 -7.93
CA SER A 2 -10.52 -28.82 -6.65
C SER A 2 -11.18 -27.91 -5.62
N GLU A 3 -11.49 -28.42 -4.43
CA GLU A 3 -11.95 -27.56 -3.34
C GLU A 3 -10.79 -26.67 -2.88
N ILE A 4 -10.97 -25.35 -2.96
CA ILE A 4 -10.00 -24.36 -2.49
C ILE A 4 -10.46 -23.90 -1.11
N ALA A 5 -9.60 -24.06 -0.11
CA ALA A 5 -9.88 -23.60 1.24
C ALA A 5 -10.10 -22.08 1.28
N LYS A 6 -11.08 -21.63 2.08
CA LYS A 6 -11.32 -20.20 2.29
C LYS A 6 -10.11 -19.57 3.02
N PRO A 7 -9.54 -18.46 2.53
CA PRO A 7 -8.42 -17.81 3.22
C PRO A 7 -8.86 -17.22 4.56
N LYS A 8 -7.92 -17.23 5.53
CA LYS A 8 -8.08 -16.60 6.84
C LYS A 8 -7.10 -15.43 6.96
N ASN A 9 -7.63 -14.22 6.88
CA ASN A 9 -6.84 -12.99 6.99
C ASN A 9 -6.89 -12.48 8.45
N PRO A 10 -5.76 -12.02 9.01
CA PRO A 10 -4.50 -11.71 8.35
C PRO A 10 -3.49 -12.88 8.28
N GLU A 11 -3.79 -14.06 8.82
CA GLU A 11 -2.82 -15.17 8.89
C GLU A 11 -2.29 -15.61 7.52
N ASP A 12 -3.10 -15.46 6.47
CA ASP A 12 -2.76 -15.79 5.10
C ASP A 12 -2.24 -14.61 4.26
N ASP A 13 -2.18 -13.39 4.79
CA ASP A 13 -1.84 -12.18 4.01
C ASP A 13 -0.42 -12.20 3.45
N TRP A 14 0.51 -12.86 4.14
CA TRP A 14 1.89 -13.03 3.65
C TRP A 14 1.95 -13.73 2.28
N LYS A 15 0.89 -14.49 1.91
CA LYS A 15 0.79 -15.16 0.61
C LYS A 15 0.65 -14.17 -0.55
N VAL A 16 0.41 -12.88 -0.30
CA VAL A 16 0.46 -11.84 -1.34
C VAL A 16 1.79 -11.86 -2.10
N TRP A 17 2.90 -12.20 -1.42
CA TRP A 17 4.24 -12.25 -2.02
C TRP A 17 4.48 -13.49 -2.90
N LEU A 18 3.56 -14.46 -2.88
CA LEU A 18 3.56 -15.58 -3.84
C LEU A 18 3.01 -15.16 -5.21
N VAL A 19 2.34 -14.00 -5.27
CA VAL A 19 1.77 -13.43 -6.50
C VAL A 19 2.55 -12.18 -6.93
N LEU A 20 2.83 -11.28 -5.99
CA LEU A 20 3.60 -10.06 -6.21
C LEU A 20 5.06 -10.29 -5.82
N ASN A 21 5.97 -10.18 -6.78
CA ASN A 21 7.40 -10.21 -6.47
C ASN A 21 7.79 -8.95 -5.67
N PRO A 22 8.21 -9.06 -4.40
CA PRO A 22 8.58 -7.92 -3.59
C PRO A 22 9.77 -7.14 -4.17
N ALA A 23 10.72 -7.80 -4.83
CA ALA A 23 11.87 -7.12 -5.44
C ALA A 23 11.47 -6.19 -6.59
N VAL A 24 10.32 -6.42 -7.23
CA VAL A 24 9.79 -5.58 -8.30
C VAL A 24 8.78 -4.57 -7.75
N TRP A 25 7.91 -4.97 -6.83
CA TRP A 25 6.74 -4.18 -6.44
C TRP A 25 6.88 -3.40 -5.14
N LEU A 26 7.84 -3.73 -4.26
CA LEU A 26 8.01 -3.01 -3.00
C LEU A 26 8.31 -1.52 -3.24
N MET A 27 9.30 -1.21 -4.10
CA MET A 27 9.66 0.17 -4.39
C MET A 27 8.52 0.96 -5.06
N PRO A 28 7.82 0.43 -6.09
CA PRO A 28 6.60 1.07 -6.62
C PRO A 28 5.53 1.37 -5.58
N ILE A 29 5.24 0.44 -4.66
CA ILE A 29 4.25 0.65 -3.59
C ILE A 29 4.70 1.80 -2.68
N LEU A 30 5.97 1.82 -2.28
CA LEU A 30 6.52 2.89 -1.44
C LEU A 30 6.49 4.24 -2.16
N PHE A 31 6.80 4.30 -3.46
CA PHE A 31 6.70 5.52 -4.25
C PHE A 31 5.25 6.00 -4.39
N ALA A 32 4.30 5.09 -4.59
CA ALA A 32 2.88 5.44 -4.65
C ALA A 32 2.41 6.06 -3.33
N VAL A 33 2.75 5.45 -2.19
CA VAL A 33 2.42 5.99 -0.86
C VAL A 33 3.13 7.32 -0.61
N LEU A 34 4.39 7.47 -1.03
CA LEU A 34 5.12 8.73 -0.94
C LEU A 34 4.42 9.84 -1.75
N ILE A 35 4.01 9.56 -2.98
CA ILE A 35 3.30 10.54 -3.83
C ILE A 35 1.99 10.96 -3.15
N ILE A 36 1.21 10.00 -2.65
CA ILE A 36 -0.03 10.29 -1.92
C ILE A 36 0.26 11.19 -0.71
N ALA A 37 1.30 10.86 0.07
CA ALA A 37 1.70 11.66 1.22
C ALA A 37 2.06 13.10 0.81
N LEU A 38 2.91 13.27 -0.20
CA LEU A 38 3.32 14.60 -0.69
C LEU A 38 2.14 15.42 -1.20
N VAL A 39 1.22 14.81 -1.96
CA VAL A 39 0.03 15.48 -2.48
C VAL A 39 -0.87 15.94 -1.34
N LEU A 40 -1.15 15.06 -0.37
CA LEU A 40 -2.00 15.42 0.77
C LEU A 40 -1.36 16.53 1.61
N HIS A 41 -0.05 16.46 1.87
CA HIS A 41 0.65 17.54 2.59
C HIS A 41 0.60 18.85 1.81
N ALA A 42 0.83 18.84 0.50
CA ALA A 42 0.73 20.05 -0.33
C ALA A 42 -0.67 20.68 -0.27
N VAL A 43 -1.73 19.88 -0.40
CA VAL A 43 -3.12 20.35 -0.32
C VAL A 43 -3.43 20.95 1.04
N VAL A 44 -3.12 20.24 2.12
CA VAL A 44 -3.40 20.69 3.49
C VAL A 44 -2.58 21.94 3.84
N PHE A 45 -1.35 22.02 3.34
CA PHE A 45 -0.50 23.20 3.48
C PHE A 45 -1.09 24.43 2.75
N GLN A 46 -1.62 24.24 1.54
CA GLN A 46 -2.34 25.30 0.79
C GLN A 46 -3.62 25.76 1.49
N MET A 47 -4.26 24.89 2.27
CA MET A 47 -5.43 25.24 3.10
C MET A 47 -5.06 26.02 4.37
N GLY A 48 -3.77 26.26 4.64
CA GLY A 48 -3.30 27.02 5.80
C GLY A 48 -3.04 26.20 7.06
N PHE A 49 -3.11 24.86 6.99
CA PHE A 49 -2.86 23.95 8.11
C PHE A 49 -1.41 23.45 8.18
N GLY A 50 -0.47 24.06 7.46
CA GLY A 50 0.88 23.53 7.28
C GLY A 50 1.80 23.58 8.51
N TRP A 51 1.56 24.53 9.41
CA TRP A 51 2.38 24.78 10.61
C TRP A 51 1.53 25.01 11.87
N ALA A 52 0.23 24.69 11.79
CA ALA A 52 -0.71 24.84 12.89
C ALA A 52 -0.47 23.77 13.97
#